data_AF-A0A6N7ELE2-F1
#
_entry.id   AF-A0A6N7ELE2-F1
#
_cell.length_a   1.000
_cell.length_b   1.000
_cell.length_c   1.000
_cell.angle_alpha   90.00
_cell.angle_beta   90.00
_cell.angle_gamma   90.00
#
_symmetry.space_group_name_H-M   'P 1'
#
loop_
_entity.id
_entity.type
_entity.pdbx_description
1 polymer ?
#
loop_
_entity_poly.entity_id
_entity_poly.type
_entity_poly.pdbx_seq_one_letter_code
_entity_poly.pdbx_strand_id
1 'polypeptide(L)'
;MNEDEYGILLRTLRQRTHDSGRADLDGLLMNSRVSDAEGAREAVIGYLLGLRDEMSLGGEAVIRESMRRLRRFPTESGTPIDGIVVDIDEEDRAAFGVVAVDLVGSTQLDEAVSQIDELIRELQGDEAR
;
A
#
# COMPACT_ATOMS: atom_id res chain seq x y z
N MET A 1 2.73 19.91 -15.02
CA MET A 1 2.53 18.84 -16.03
C MET A 1 1.25 19.08 -16.83
N ASN A 2 1.16 18.57 -18.06
CA ASN A 2 -0.04 18.63 -18.91
C ASN A 2 -0.83 17.29 -18.92
N GLU A 3 -2.03 17.28 -19.52
CA GLU A 3 -2.92 16.10 -19.57
C GLU A 3 -2.27 14.85 -20.18
N ASP A 4 -1.46 15.01 -21.24
CA ASP A 4 -0.76 13.88 -21.87
C ASP A 4 0.32 13.30 -20.94
N GLU A 5 1.05 14.16 -20.24
CA GLU A 5 2.06 13.77 -19.25
C GLU A 5 1.41 13.02 -18.06
N TYR A 6 0.23 13.46 -17.60
CA TYR A 6 -0.55 12.75 -16.59
C TYR A 6 -1.06 11.39 -17.10
N GLY A 7 -1.50 11.32 -18.35
CA GLY A 7 -1.91 10.06 -18.97
C GLY A 7 -0.77 9.04 -19.07
N ILE A 8 0.45 9.49 -19.38
CA ILE A 8 1.66 8.65 -19.40
C ILE A 8 2.01 8.18 -17.98
N LEU A 9 1.93 9.09 -17.00
CA LEU A 9 2.19 8.76 -15.60
C LEU A 9 1.20 7.71 -15.08
N LEU A 10 -0.09 7.88 -15.34
CA LEU A 10 -1.12 6.91 -14.94
C LEU A 10 -0.81 5.53 -15.54
N ARG A 11 -0.54 5.47 -16.85
CA ARG A 11 -0.22 4.20 -17.52
C ARG A 11 1.01 3.52 -16.92
N THR A 12 2.03 4.31 -16.56
CA THR A 12 3.25 3.81 -15.94
C THR A 12 2.99 3.25 -14.54
N LEU A 13 2.19 3.95 -13.73
CA LEU A 13 1.79 3.49 -12.40
C LEU A 13 1.02 2.17 -12.48
N ARG A 14 0.05 2.10 -13.39
CA ARG A 14 -0.74 0.88 -13.64
C ARG A 14 0.13 -0.30 -14.05
N GLN A 15 1.06 -0.09 -14.99
CA GLN A 15 1.99 -1.15 -15.40
C GLN A 15 2.82 -1.65 -14.22
N ARG A 16 3.34 -0.76 -13.37
CA ARG A 16 4.09 -1.16 -12.16
C ARG A 16 3.24 -1.93 -11.15
N THR A 17 1.96 -1.58 -10.99
CA THR A 17 1.03 -2.31 -10.14
C THR A 17 0.74 -3.72 -10.69
N HIS A 18 0.66 -3.87 -12.01
CA HIS A 18 0.55 -5.20 -12.64
C HIS A 18 1.83 -6.01 -12.46
N ASP A 19 2.99 -5.41 -12.70
CA ASP A 19 4.30 -6.07 -12.61
C ASP A 19 4.63 -6.51 -11.17
N SER A 20 4.03 -5.86 -10.15
CA SER A 20 4.11 -6.29 -8.75
C SER A 20 3.13 -7.41 -8.38
N GLY A 21 2.39 -7.94 -9.34
CA GLY A 21 1.42 -9.01 -9.15
C GLY A 21 0.06 -8.56 -8.61
N ARG A 22 -0.21 -7.25 -8.55
CA ARG A 22 -1.45 -6.67 -8.00
C ARG A 22 -2.39 -6.15 -9.09
N ALA A 23 -2.57 -6.94 -10.15
CA ALA A 23 -3.47 -6.59 -11.27
C ALA A 23 -4.94 -6.45 -10.83
N ASP A 24 -5.34 -7.18 -9.79
CA ASP A 24 -6.62 -7.07 -9.09
C ASP A 24 -6.84 -5.68 -8.48
N LEU A 25 -5.80 -5.15 -7.82
CA LEU A 25 -5.81 -3.80 -7.26
C LEU A 25 -5.90 -2.73 -8.35
N ASP A 26 -5.17 -2.86 -9.46
CA ASP A 26 -5.31 -1.95 -10.62
C ASP A 26 -6.77 -1.90 -11.08
N GLY A 27 -7.40 -3.06 -11.26
CA GLY A 27 -8.80 -3.15 -11.66
C GLY A 27 -9.75 -2.47 -10.67
N LEU A 28 -9.54 -2.67 -9.37
CA LEU A 28 -10.36 -2.05 -8.32
C LEU A 28 -10.22 -0.52 -8.32
N LEU A 29 -8.99 0.00 -8.40
CA LEU A 29 -8.73 1.44 -8.38
C LEU A 29 -9.27 2.13 -9.64
N MET A 30 -9.12 1.48 -10.79
CA MET A 30 -9.62 2.00 -12.07
C MET A 30 -11.16 2.10 -12.10
N ASN A 31 -11.86 1.18 -11.43
CA ASN A 31 -13.33 1.12 -11.41
C ASN A 31 -13.99 1.95 -10.28
N SER A 32 -13.21 2.48 -9.34
CA SER A 32 -13.76 3.16 -8.15
C SER A 32 -13.34 4.62 -8.03
N ARG A 33 -12.07 4.94 -8.32
CA ARG A 33 -11.52 6.30 -8.10
C ARG A 33 -11.14 7.01 -9.39
N VAL A 34 -10.79 6.24 -10.42
CA VAL A 34 -10.40 6.81 -11.72
C VAL A 34 -11.60 6.97 -12.65
N SER A 35 -12.62 6.12 -12.54
CA SER A 35 -13.83 6.17 -13.38
C SER A 35 -14.59 7.49 -13.27
N ASP A 36 -14.55 8.12 -12.10
CA ASP A 36 -15.27 9.38 -11.82
C ASP A 36 -14.39 10.63 -11.95
N ALA A 37 -13.14 10.48 -12.41
CA ALA A 37 -12.19 11.60 -12.49
C ALA A 37 -12.49 12.51 -13.69
N GLU A 38 -12.59 13.82 -13.45
CA GLU A 38 -12.82 14.85 -14.47
C GLU A 38 -11.52 15.31 -15.17
N GLY A 39 -10.59 14.39 -15.44
CA GLY A 39 -9.30 14.72 -16.07
C GLY A 39 -8.21 13.68 -15.80
N ALA A 40 -7.13 13.70 -16.60
CA ALA A 40 -6.01 12.77 -16.43
C ALA A 40 -5.26 13.04 -15.12
N ARG A 41 -5.20 14.30 -14.67
CA ARG A 41 -4.61 14.67 -13.38
C ARG A 41 -5.39 14.06 -12.22
N GLU A 42 -6.70 14.28 -12.17
CA GLU A 42 -7.58 13.79 -11.12
C GLU A 42 -7.58 12.26 -11.09
N ALA A 43 -7.47 11.62 -12.27
CA ALA A 43 -7.29 10.18 -12.39
C ALA A 43 -5.99 9.68 -11.75
N VAL A 44 -4.85 10.37 -11.98
CA VAL A 44 -3.57 10.04 -11.35
C VAL A 44 -3.65 10.21 -9.83
N ILE A 45 -4.20 11.32 -9.35
CA ILE A 45 -4.33 11.59 -7.91
C ILE A 45 -5.24 10.54 -7.25
N GLY A 46 -6.39 10.23 -7.87
CA GLY A 46 -7.32 9.21 -7.39
C GLY A 46 -6.68 7.82 -7.32
N TYR A 47 -5.90 7.45 -8.34
CA TYR A 47 -5.16 6.19 -8.37
C TYR A 47 -4.08 6.12 -7.28
N LEU A 48 -3.28 7.18 -7.10
CA LEU A 48 -2.25 7.24 -6.06
C LEU A 48 -2.83 7.21 -4.64
N LEU A 49 -3.91 7.95 -4.39
CA LEU A 49 -4.62 7.89 -3.10
C LEU A 49 -5.15 6.49 -2.82
N GLY A 50 -5.67 5.81 -3.84
CA GLY A 50 -6.14 4.43 -3.73
C GLY A 50 -5.02 3.45 -3.38
N LEU A 51 -3.88 3.54 -4.08
CA LEU A 51 -2.69 2.76 -3.75
C LEU A 51 -2.21 3.01 -2.32
N ARG A 52 -2.14 4.28 -1.91
CA ARG A 52 -1.72 4.69 -0.57
C ARG A 52 -2.64 4.11 0.51
N ASP A 53 -3.96 4.18 0.32
CA ASP A 53 -4.92 3.64 1.26
C ASP A 53 -4.81 2.12 1.37
N GLU A 54 -4.67 1.42 0.24
CA GLU A 54 -4.50 -0.04 0.23
C GLU A 54 -3.19 -0.47 0.90
N MET A 55 -2.08 0.24 0.63
CA MET A 55 -0.79 -0.01 1.27
C MET A 55 -0.82 0.31 2.77
N SER A 56 -1.61 1.32 3.18
CA SER A 56 -1.81 1.65 4.59
C SER A 56 -2.67 0.61 5.32
N LEU A 57 -3.67 0.02 4.64
CA LEU A 57 -4.46 -1.09 5.14
C LEU A 57 -3.62 -2.36 5.29
N GLY A 58 -2.80 -2.70 4.30
CA GLY A 58 -1.83 -3.79 4.39
C GLY A 58 -0.72 -3.55 5.44
N GLY A 59 -0.48 -2.30 5.81
CA GLY A 59 0.49 -1.89 6.84
C GLY A 59 -0.12 -1.60 8.20
N GLU A 60 -1.35 -2.04 8.47
CA GLU A 60 -2.24 -1.58 9.55
C GLU A 60 -1.51 -0.98 10.78
N ALA A 61 -1.57 0.34 10.92
CA ALA A 61 -0.97 1.07 12.03
C ALA A 61 -1.47 0.56 13.41
N VAL A 62 -2.68 -0.01 13.44
CA VAL A 62 -3.29 -0.66 14.61
C VAL A 62 -2.59 -1.98 14.95
N ILE A 63 -2.27 -2.83 13.97
CA ILE A 63 -1.43 -4.02 14.17
C ILE A 63 -0.06 -3.60 14.68
N ARG A 64 0.54 -2.53 14.12
CA ARG A 64 1.83 -2.00 14.58
C ARG A 64 1.82 -1.51 16.02
N GLU A 65 0.84 -0.70 16.39
CA GLU A 65 0.72 -0.22 17.77
C GLU A 65 0.44 -1.38 18.73
N SER A 66 -0.33 -2.38 18.30
CA SER A 66 -0.58 -3.61 19.06
C SER A 66 0.71 -4.44 19.23
N MET A 67 1.50 -4.60 18.17
CA MET A 67 2.83 -5.25 18.20
C MET A 67 3.81 -4.49 19.08
N ARG A 68 3.83 -3.17 18.98
CA ARG A 68 4.69 -2.30 19.79
C ARG A 68 4.36 -2.40 21.28
N ARG A 69 3.07 -2.60 21.61
CA ARG A 69 2.61 -2.89 22.97
C ARG A 69 2.98 -4.32 23.39
N LEU A 70 2.77 -5.32 22.54
CA LEU A 70 3.12 -6.72 22.79
C LEU A 70 4.61 -6.93 23.05
N ARG A 71 5.50 -6.19 22.34
CA ARG A 71 6.94 -6.15 22.60
C ARG A 71 7.32 -5.79 24.04
N ARG A 72 6.45 -5.09 24.78
CA ARG A 72 6.69 -4.70 26.17
C ARG A 72 6.26 -5.76 27.17
N PHE A 73 5.53 -6.80 26.74
CA PHE A 73 5.16 -7.91 27.58
C PHE A 73 6.23 -9.01 27.48
N PRO A 74 6.84 -9.40 28.62
CA PRO A 74 7.75 -10.54 28.62
C PRO A 74 6.95 -11.83 28.40
N THR A 75 7.47 -12.69 27.53
CA THR A 75 6.99 -14.07 27.36
C THR A 75 7.34 -14.93 28.59
N GLU A 76 6.84 -16.16 28.66
CA GLU A 76 7.21 -17.11 29.74
C GLU A 76 8.72 -17.38 29.82
N SER A 77 9.46 -17.19 28.72
CA SER A 77 10.91 -17.25 28.65
C SER A 77 11.63 -15.94 28.99
N GLY A 78 10.89 -14.87 29.29
CA GLY A 78 11.43 -13.53 29.60
C GLY A 78 11.89 -12.72 28.38
N THR A 79 11.76 -13.28 27.17
CA THR A 79 12.12 -12.61 25.91
C THR A 79 10.97 -11.72 25.41
N PRO A 80 11.28 -10.57 24.79
CA PRO A 80 10.28 -9.75 24.10
C PRO A 80 9.60 -10.50 22.95
N ILE A 81 8.34 -10.17 22.67
CA ILE A 81 7.62 -10.67 21.49
C ILE A 81 8.09 -9.89 20.25
N ASP A 82 8.93 -10.46 19.39
CA ASP A 82 9.48 -9.74 18.23
C ASP A 82 8.49 -9.60 17.05
N GLY A 83 7.48 -10.46 16.98
CA GLY A 83 6.43 -10.49 15.97
C GLY A 83 5.32 -11.52 16.29
N ILE A 84 4.31 -11.59 15.45
CA ILE A 84 3.23 -12.59 15.46
C ILE A 84 3.30 -13.26 14.11
N VAL A 85 3.59 -14.56 14.15
CA VAL A 85 3.51 -15.42 12.98
C VAL A 85 2.11 -15.99 12.94
N VAL A 86 1.37 -15.69 11.87
CA VAL A 86 0.09 -16.36 11.62
C VAL A 86 0.39 -17.57 10.75
N ASP A 87 0.10 -18.75 11.28
CA ASP A 87 0.10 -19.98 10.51
C ASP A 87 -1.07 -19.94 9.53
N ILE A 88 -0.73 -19.96 8.24
CA ILE A 88 -1.71 -19.98 7.17
C ILE A 88 -2.12 -21.43 6.91
N ASP A 89 -3.42 -21.64 6.66
CA ASP A 89 -3.93 -22.95 6.27
C ASP A 89 -3.39 -23.39 4.91
N GLU A 90 -3.62 -24.65 4.56
CA GLU A 90 -3.05 -25.29 3.38
C GLU A 90 -3.65 -24.78 2.06
N GLU A 91 -4.87 -24.22 2.10
CA GLU A 91 -5.59 -23.68 0.95
C GLU A 91 -5.03 -22.30 0.57
N ASP A 92 -4.87 -21.43 1.56
CA ASP A 92 -4.24 -20.12 1.39
C ASP A 92 -2.74 -20.23 1.09
N ARG A 93 -2.05 -21.26 1.62
CA ARG A 93 -0.65 -21.54 1.28
C ARG A 93 -0.46 -21.82 -0.21
N ALA A 94 -1.39 -22.56 -0.81
CA ALA A 94 -1.36 -22.88 -2.22
C ALA A 94 -1.68 -21.67 -3.11
N ALA A 95 -2.55 -20.77 -2.63
CA ALA A 95 -2.93 -19.56 -3.35
C ALA A 95 -1.83 -18.48 -3.35
N PHE A 96 -1.16 -18.28 -2.21
CA PHE A 96 -0.24 -17.15 -2.02
C PHE A 96 1.24 -17.56 -1.95
N GLY A 97 1.55 -18.86 -1.87
CA GLY A 97 2.93 -19.37 -1.86
C GLY A 97 3.74 -18.99 -0.62
N VAL A 98 3.09 -18.54 0.44
CA VAL A 98 3.70 -18.13 1.72
C VAL A 98 3.34 -19.15 2.79
N VAL A 99 4.33 -19.60 3.57
CA VAL A 99 4.12 -20.59 4.63
C VAL A 99 3.70 -19.94 5.95
N ALA A 100 4.08 -18.68 6.12
CA ALA A 100 3.86 -17.87 7.32
C ALA A 100 3.85 -16.39 6.90
N VAL A 101 2.98 -15.59 7.51
CA VAL A 101 3.03 -14.13 7.38
C VAL A 101 3.53 -13.56 8.70
N ASP A 102 4.62 -12.80 8.63
CA ASP A 102 5.12 -12.05 9.78
C ASP A 102 4.39 -10.70 9.84
N LEU A 103 3.56 -10.50 10.86
CA LEU A 103 2.75 -9.28 11.03
C LEU A 103 3.55 -8.12 11.65
N VAL A 104 4.86 -8.07 11.43
CA VAL A 104 5.65 -6.89 11.81
C VAL A 104 5.43 -5.84 10.73
N GLY A 105 4.92 -4.66 11.12
CA GLY A 105 4.72 -3.56 10.16
C GLY A 105 6.00 -3.30 9.38
N SER A 106 5.91 -3.46 8.05
CA SER A 106 7.07 -3.33 7.17
C SER A 106 7.49 -1.87 7.07
N THR A 107 8.70 -1.56 7.52
CA THR A 107 9.30 -0.22 7.36
C THR A 107 9.39 0.19 5.89
N GLN A 108 9.52 -0.78 4.99
CA GLN A 108 9.52 -0.56 3.54
C GLN A 108 8.14 -0.12 3.04
N LEU A 109 7.04 -0.63 3.63
CA LEU A 109 5.69 -0.16 3.31
C LEU A 109 5.48 1.28 3.80
N ASP A 110 6.04 1.66 4.94
CA ASP A 110 5.96 3.05 5.44
C ASP A 110 6.72 4.03 4.55
N GLU A 111 7.93 3.65 4.14
CA GLU A 111 8.72 4.45 3.20
C GLU A 111 7.99 4.61 1.87
N ALA A 112 7.38 3.53 1.35
CA ALA A 112 6.61 3.59 0.11
C ALA A 112 5.34 4.45 0.25
N VAL A 113 4.61 4.35 1.37
CA VAL A 113 3.47 5.23 1.66
C VAL A 113 3.93 6.69 1.76
N SER A 114 5.05 6.96 2.44
CA SER A 114 5.60 8.32 2.55
C SER A 114 6.01 8.90 1.20
N GLN A 115 6.59 8.08 0.31
CA GLN A 115 6.93 8.48 -1.07
C GLN A 115 5.68 8.79 -1.90
N ILE A 116 4.60 8.01 -1.74
CA ILE A 116 3.32 8.30 -2.40
C ILE A 116 2.72 9.60 -1.85
N ASP A 117 2.76 9.82 -0.53
CA ASP A 117 2.28 11.06 0.09
C ASP A 117 3.08 12.30 -0.35
N GLU A 118 4.39 12.15 -0.60
CA GLU A 118 5.25 13.21 -1.16
C GLU A 118 4.90 13.50 -2.62
N LEU A 119 4.77 12.45 -3.44
CA LEU A 119 4.37 12.59 -4.84
C LEU A 119 2.99 13.25 -4.99
N ILE A 120 2.00 12.87 -4.17
CA ILE A 120 0.68 13.52 -4.16
C ILE A 120 0.82 15.01 -3.83
N ARG A 121 1.65 15.35 -2.83
CA ARG A 121 1.89 16.75 -2.44
C ARG A 121 2.56 17.56 -3.55
N GLU A 122 3.53 16.99 -4.27
CA GLU A 122 4.16 17.65 -5.41
C GLU A 122 3.15 17.93 -6.53
N LEU A 123 2.33 16.93 -6.89
CA LEU A 123 1.32 17.05 -7.94
C LEU A 123 0.17 18.03 -7.59
N GLN A 124 -0.10 18.22 -6.30
CA GLN A 124 -1.05 19.21 -5.80
C GLN A 124 -0.41 20.61 -5.66
N GLY A 125 0.86 20.69 -5.26
CA GLY A 125 1.60 21.94 -5.08
C GLY A 125 1.89 22.68 -6.39
N ASP A 126 1.98 21.96 -7.51
CA ASP A 126 2.10 22.51 -8.86
C ASP A 126 0.88 23.36 -9.31
N GLU A 127 -0.22 23.35 -8.55
CA GLU A 127 -1.41 24.19 -8.78
C GLU A 127 -1.27 25.62 -8.21
N ALA A 128 -0.34 25.83 -7.28
CA ALA A 128 -0.15 27.10 -6.58
C ALA A 128 0.88 28.04 -7.24
N ARG A 129 1.40 27.69 -8.43
CA ARG A 129 2.38 28.47 -9.21
C ARG A 129 1.88 28.71 -10.63
#